data_AF-A0A3Q1FNK2-F1
#
_entry.id   AF-A0A3Q1FNK2-F1
#
_cell.length_a   1.000
_cell.length_b   1.000
_cell.length_c   1.000
_cell.angle_alpha   90.00
_cell.angle_beta   90.00
_cell.angle_gamma   90.00
#
_symmetry.space_group_name_H-M   'P 1'
#
loop_
_entity.id
_entity.type
_entity.pdbx_description
1 polymer ?
#
loop_
_entity_poly.entity_id
_entity_poly.type
_entity_poly.pdbx_seq_one_letter_code
_entity_poly.pdbx_strand_id
1 'polypeptide(L)'
;MNTELRFLPHQSDSNSCICVNLSVCRQYMVTFPAVLEAGVQTKLCASLTYPNETLLMTVTLISEREKTTLFQRKSSIPFYQCSLFTPQAELKEEVQHVEVKVQGTFHSRVVKNVTIKTYDPMTFVQTDKPIYLPGQTGNSELMICDADGVHYIQTDFFFYKQ
;
A
#
# COMPACT_ATOMS: atom_id res chain seq x y z
N MET A 1 9.46 3.47 -7.10
CA MET A 1 9.39 2.07 -7.55
C MET A 1 8.18 1.44 -6.88
N ASN A 2 7.09 1.30 -7.62
CA ASN A 2 5.80 0.89 -7.06
C ASN A 2 5.75 -0.64 -7.15
N THR A 3 6.20 -1.31 -6.09
CA THR A 3 6.15 -2.77 -6.01
C THR A 3 4.71 -3.17 -5.74
N GLU A 4 3.93 -3.39 -6.79
CA GLU A 4 2.60 -4.00 -6.65
C GLU A 4 2.76 -5.49 -6.32
N LEU A 5 2.23 -5.92 -5.19
CA LEU A 5 2.19 -7.33 -4.84
C LEU A 5 1.15 -8.02 -5.72
N ARG A 6 1.59 -8.98 -6.56
CA ARG A 6 0.71 -9.85 -7.34
C ARG A 6 0.61 -11.22 -6.65
N PHE A 7 -0.63 -11.66 -6.44
CA PHE A 7 -0.93 -12.96 -5.87
C PHE A 7 -1.44 -13.86 -6.98
N LEU A 8 -0.66 -14.88 -7.34
CA LEU A 8 -1.06 -15.98 -8.20
C LEU A 8 -1.23 -17.25 -7.35
N PRO A 9 -2.07 -18.22 -7.76
CA PRO A 9 -2.23 -19.48 -7.05
C PRO A 9 -0.87 -20.17 -6.88
N HIS A 10 -0.54 -20.55 -5.63
CA HIS A 10 0.60 -21.42 -5.33
C HIS A 10 0.22 -22.85 -5.73
N GLN A 11 0.92 -23.40 -6.70
CA GLN A 11 0.73 -24.78 -7.14
C GLN A 11 1.26 -25.72 -6.05
N SER A 12 0.38 -26.25 -5.20
CA SER A 12 0.72 -27.35 -4.29
C SER A 12 0.30 -28.67 -4.92
N ASP A 13 1.24 -29.62 -4.93
CA ASP A 13 1.31 -30.82 -5.76
C ASP A 13 0.09 -31.77 -5.72
N SER A 14 -0.45 -32.06 -6.91
CA SER A 14 -0.60 -33.39 -7.51
C SER A 14 -1.43 -33.24 -8.79
N ASN A 15 -0.80 -33.49 -9.93
CA ASN A 15 -1.27 -33.26 -11.32
C ASN A 15 -1.12 -31.82 -11.83
N SER A 16 0.14 -31.45 -12.04
CA SER A 16 0.65 -30.74 -13.24
C SER A 16 -0.41 -30.07 -14.12
N CYS A 17 -0.65 -28.78 -13.91
CA CYS A 17 -1.18 -27.93 -15.00
C CYS A 17 -0.02 -27.58 -15.94
N ILE A 18 0.40 -28.54 -16.75
CA ILE A 18 1.07 -28.22 -18.01
C ILE A 18 -0.05 -27.70 -18.93
N CYS A 19 -0.01 -26.39 -19.23
CA CYS A 19 -0.93 -25.74 -20.18
C CYS A 19 -0.63 -26.19 -21.62
N VAL A 20 -0.83 -27.47 -21.92
CA VAL A 20 -0.73 -28.01 -23.28
C VAL A 20 -2.05 -28.71 -23.56
N ASN A 21 -2.90 -28.00 -24.32
CA ASN A 21 -4.29 -28.27 -24.72
C ASN A 21 -5.38 -27.68 -23.81
N LEU A 22 -5.94 -26.54 -24.24
CA LEU A 22 -7.27 -25.94 -23.97
C LEU A 22 -7.96 -26.12 -22.59
N SER A 23 -7.24 -26.38 -21.50
CA SER A 23 -7.81 -26.29 -20.15
C SER A 23 -7.63 -24.87 -19.61
N VAL A 24 -8.71 -24.10 -19.58
CA VAL A 24 -8.71 -22.76 -19.00
C VAL A 24 -8.42 -22.87 -17.50
N CYS A 25 -7.20 -22.51 -17.08
CA CYS A 25 -6.82 -22.52 -15.67
C CYS A 25 -7.45 -21.29 -14.99
N ARG A 26 -8.17 -21.50 -13.89
CA ARG A 26 -8.74 -20.43 -13.06
C ARG A 26 -7.62 -19.51 -12.60
N GLN A 27 -7.77 -18.21 -12.82
CA GLN A 27 -6.77 -17.21 -12.44
C GLN A 27 -7.42 -16.12 -11.61
N TYR A 28 -6.71 -15.68 -10.58
CA TYR A 28 -7.08 -14.51 -9.82
C TYR A 28 -5.85 -13.64 -9.61
N MET A 29 -6.08 -12.34 -9.40
CA MET A 29 -5.05 -11.39 -9.06
C MET A 29 -5.57 -10.45 -7.98
N VAL A 30 -4.70 -10.09 -7.05
CA VAL A 30 -4.92 -9.00 -6.10
C VAL A 30 -3.72 -8.08 -6.23
N THR A 31 -3.93 -6.77 -6.27
CA THR A 31 -2.89 -5.75 -6.37
C THR A 31 -3.09 -4.63 -5.36
N PHE A 32 -1.99 -4.27 -4.71
CA PHE A 32 -1.86 -3.13 -3.80
C PHE A 32 -0.36 -2.84 -3.57
N PRO A 33 0.00 -1.66 -3.02
CA PRO A 33 1.40 -1.30 -2.74
C PRO A 33 2.04 -2.17 -1.65
N ALA A 34 3.32 -2.55 -1.81
CA ALA A 34 4.07 -3.27 -0.78
C ALA A 34 4.41 -2.43 0.47
N VAL A 35 4.41 -1.11 0.34
CA VAL A 35 4.59 -0.15 1.44
C VAL A 35 3.35 0.74 1.48
N LEU A 36 2.71 0.78 2.64
CA LEU A 36 1.50 1.53 2.92
C LEU A 36 1.82 2.69 3.86
N GLU A 37 1.10 3.78 3.70
CA GLU A 37 1.17 4.94 4.58
C GLU A 37 -0.03 4.96 5.52
N ALA A 38 0.23 4.96 6.83
CA ALA A 38 -0.82 4.93 7.83
C ALA A 38 -1.66 6.21 7.77
N GLY A 39 -2.98 6.07 7.88
CA GLY A 39 -3.91 7.19 7.81
C GLY A 39 -4.26 7.65 6.37
N VAL A 40 -3.52 7.19 5.36
CA VAL A 40 -3.76 7.55 3.95
C VAL A 40 -4.63 6.49 3.27
N GLN A 41 -5.69 6.96 2.59
CA GLN A 41 -6.58 6.06 1.86
C GLN A 41 -5.82 5.39 0.71
N THR A 42 -5.76 4.06 0.75
CA THR A 42 -5.09 3.21 -0.24
C THR A 42 -6.10 2.40 -1.04
N LYS A 43 -5.79 2.19 -2.32
CA LYS A 43 -6.59 1.39 -3.25
C LYS A 43 -6.07 -0.04 -3.33
N LEU A 44 -6.96 -1.00 -3.20
CA LEU A 44 -6.73 -2.42 -3.45
C LEU A 44 -7.61 -2.86 -4.61
N CYS A 45 -7.05 -3.57 -5.58
CA CYS A 45 -7.82 -4.13 -6.70
C CYS A 45 -7.74 -5.65 -6.71
N ALA A 46 -8.84 -6.29 -7.07
CA ALA A 46 -8.96 -7.72 -7.16
C ALA A 46 -9.63 -8.10 -8.49
N SER A 47 -9.15 -9.19 -9.09
CA SER A 47 -9.71 -9.76 -10.30
C SER A 47 -9.83 -11.27 -10.23
N LEU A 48 -10.85 -11.77 -10.92
CA LEU A 48 -11.07 -13.18 -11.15
C LEU A 48 -11.32 -13.39 -12.64
N THR A 49 -10.61 -14.35 -13.22
CA THR A 49 -10.69 -14.68 -14.64
C THR A 49 -11.01 -16.16 -14.80
N TYR A 50 -11.95 -16.44 -15.70
CA TYR A 50 -12.43 -17.78 -16.02
C TYR A 50 -12.88 -18.63 -14.82
N PRO A 51 -13.82 -18.15 -13.99
CA PRO A 51 -14.43 -18.99 -12.97
C PRO A 51 -15.29 -20.08 -13.62
N ASN A 52 -15.00 -21.34 -13.29
CA ASN A 52 -15.83 -22.49 -13.68
C ASN A 52 -16.87 -22.86 -12.60
N GLU A 53 -16.92 -22.08 -11.53
CA GLU A 53 -17.80 -22.27 -10.38
C GLU A 53 -18.02 -20.94 -9.66
N THR A 54 -18.88 -20.92 -8.64
CA THR A 54 -19.00 -19.77 -7.75
C THR A 54 -17.87 -19.77 -6.73
N LEU A 55 -17.02 -18.74 -6.76
CA LEU A 55 -15.90 -18.57 -5.84
C LEU A 55 -16.16 -17.41 -4.86
N LEU A 56 -15.75 -17.58 -3.61
CA LEU A 56 -15.65 -16.53 -2.61
C LEU A 56 -14.18 -16.11 -2.49
N MET A 57 -13.88 -14.87 -2.88
CA MET A 57 -12.59 -14.24 -2.63
C MET A 57 -12.68 -13.35 -1.41
N THR A 58 -11.74 -13.50 -0.49
CA THR A 58 -11.57 -12.66 0.70
C THR A 58 -10.13 -12.20 0.79
N VAL A 59 -9.93 -10.89 0.96
CA VAL A 59 -8.63 -10.28 1.23
C VAL A 59 -8.69 -9.66 2.62
N THR A 60 -7.76 -10.04 3.49
CA THR A 60 -7.73 -9.66 4.90
C THR A 60 -6.36 -9.10 5.26
N LEU A 61 -6.33 -7.93 5.88
CA LEU A 61 -5.17 -7.40 6.59
C LEU A 61 -5.14 -8.01 7.99
N ILE A 62 -3.99 -8.56 8.37
CA ILE A 62 -3.78 -9.23 9.64
C ILE A 62 -2.65 -8.50 10.36
N SER A 63 -3.01 -7.86 11.46
CA SER A 63 -2.07 -7.32 12.45
C SER A 63 -1.93 -8.31 13.61
N GLU A 64 -1.10 -7.99 14.60
CA GLU A 64 -1.00 -8.80 15.82
C GLU A 64 -2.31 -8.81 16.63
N ARG A 65 -3.11 -7.75 16.53
CA ARG A 65 -4.30 -7.53 17.37
C ARG A 65 -5.61 -7.83 16.66
N GLU A 66 -5.67 -7.57 15.36
CA GLU A 66 -6.92 -7.63 14.61
C GLU A 66 -6.78 -8.22 13.21
N LYS A 67 -7.94 -8.62 12.65
CA LYS A 67 -8.09 -9.09 11.28
C LYS A 67 -9.15 -8.26 10.59
N THR A 68 -8.73 -7.46 9.63
CA THR A 68 -9.59 -6.48 8.96
C THR A 68 -9.82 -6.90 7.52
N THR A 69 -11.09 -7.08 7.12
CA THR A 69 -11.42 -7.49 5.75
C THR A 69 -11.35 -6.29 4.82
N LEU A 70 -10.42 -6.33 3.86
CA LEU A 70 -10.20 -5.24 2.89
C LEU A 70 -11.06 -5.39 1.63
N PHE A 71 -11.37 -6.62 1.25
CA PHE A 71 -12.17 -6.94 0.08
C PHE A 71 -12.84 -8.30 0.27
N GLN A 72 -14.11 -8.40 -0.10
CA GLN A 72 -14.81 -9.67 -0.17
C GLN A 72 -15.78 -9.67 -1.35
N ARG A 73 -15.71 -10.71 -2.19
CA ARG A 73 -16.64 -10.87 -3.30
C ARG A 73 -16.90 -12.34 -3.58
N LYS A 74 -18.18 -12.68 -3.68
CA LYS A 74 -18.65 -13.95 -4.21
C LYS A 74 -19.02 -13.74 -5.69
N SER A 75 -18.45 -14.53 -6.60
CA SER A 75 -18.72 -14.41 -8.03
C SER A 75 -18.59 -15.74 -8.75
N SER A 76 -19.52 -15.98 -9.68
CA SER A 76 -19.45 -17.06 -10.67
C SER A 76 -19.06 -16.56 -12.07
N ILE A 77 -18.85 -15.25 -12.22
CA ILE A 77 -18.43 -14.60 -13.47
C ILE A 77 -17.10 -13.84 -13.27
N PRO A 78 -16.32 -13.60 -14.33
CA PRO A 78 -15.12 -12.78 -14.27
C PRO A 78 -15.42 -11.40 -13.68
N PHE A 79 -14.46 -10.86 -12.93
CA PHE A 79 -14.57 -9.50 -12.42
C PHE A 79 -13.23 -8.80 -12.29
N TYR A 80 -13.29 -7.48 -12.27
CA TYR A 80 -12.24 -6.58 -11.79
C TYR A 80 -12.91 -5.52 -10.92
N GLN A 81 -12.51 -5.41 -9.66
CA GLN A 81 -13.09 -4.45 -8.73
C GLN A 81 -12.03 -3.96 -7.76
N CYS A 82 -12.12 -2.69 -7.39
CA CYS A 82 -11.26 -2.11 -6.38
C CYS A 82 -12.07 -1.70 -5.14
N SER A 83 -11.43 -1.76 -3.98
CA SER A 83 -11.89 -1.19 -2.73
C SER A 83 -10.85 -0.17 -2.23
N LEU A 84 -11.31 0.74 -1.39
CA LEU A 84 -10.47 1.71 -0.70
C LEU A 84 -10.43 1.31 0.77
N PHE A 85 -9.25 1.40 1.38
CA PHE A 85 -9.06 1.15 2.81
C PHE A 85 -8.01 2.11 3.35
N THR A 86 -8.05 2.38 4.65
CA THR A 86 -7.05 3.23 5.32
C THR A 86 -6.25 2.35 6.27
N PRO A 87 -4.95 2.10 5.99
CA PRO A 87 -4.12 1.32 6.89
C PRO A 87 -3.89 2.09 8.19
N GLN A 88 -3.74 1.37 9.28
CA GLN A 88 -3.40 1.89 10.60
C GLN A 88 -2.08 1.28 11.02
N ALA A 89 -1.26 2.07 11.72
CA ALA A 89 -0.01 1.63 12.33
C ALA A 89 0.09 2.20 13.73
N GLU A 90 0.63 1.41 14.66
CA GLU A 90 0.86 1.85 16.04
C GLU A 90 2.31 2.32 16.24
N LEU A 91 3.23 1.73 15.48
CA LEU A 91 4.64 2.11 15.45
C LEU A 91 4.96 2.94 14.21
N LYS A 92 6.08 3.68 14.26
CA LYS A 92 6.56 4.49 13.13
C LYS A 92 6.69 3.66 11.84
N GLU A 93 7.08 2.40 11.99
CA GLU A 93 7.16 1.43 10.91
C GLU A 93 6.88 0.04 11.49
N GLU A 94 5.95 -0.70 10.89
CA GLU A 94 5.61 -2.07 11.29
C GLU A 94 5.27 -2.95 10.09
N VAL A 95 5.49 -4.25 10.24
CA VAL A 95 5.18 -5.25 9.21
C VAL A 95 3.88 -5.97 9.57
N GLN A 96 2.90 -5.89 8.68
CA GLN A 96 1.64 -6.62 8.77
C GLN A 96 1.53 -7.65 7.64
N HIS A 97 0.48 -8.45 7.65
CA HIS A 97 0.28 -9.51 6.65
C HIS A 97 -1.03 -9.31 5.89
N VAL A 98 -0.99 -9.42 4.56
CA VAL A 98 -2.19 -9.53 3.75
C VAL A 98 -2.39 -10.98 3.36
N GLU A 99 -3.53 -11.52 3.76
CA GLU A 99 -4.01 -12.86 3.40
C GLU A 99 -5.05 -12.75 2.29
N VAL A 100 -4.84 -13.51 1.22
CA VAL A 100 -5.83 -13.72 0.15
C VAL A 100 -6.32 -15.16 0.24
N LYS A 101 -7.62 -15.34 0.43
CA LYS A 101 -8.32 -16.62 0.37
C LYS A 101 -9.29 -16.65 -0.80
N VAL A 102 -9.25 -17.72 -1.58
CA VAL A 102 -10.23 -18.02 -2.62
C VAL A 102 -10.84 -19.38 -2.31
N GLN A 103 -12.17 -19.46 -2.20
CA GLN A 103 -12.90 -20.63 -1.72
C GLN A 103 -14.06 -21.02 -2.65
N GLY A 104 -14.17 -22.32 -2.92
CA GLY A 104 -15.21 -23.02 -3.69
C GLY A 104 -14.93 -24.52 -3.61
N THR A 105 -15.08 -25.26 -4.70
CA THR A 105 -14.39 -26.57 -4.83
C THR A 105 -12.88 -26.39 -4.92
N PHE A 106 -12.44 -25.27 -5.51
CA PHE A 106 -11.06 -24.82 -5.44
C PHE A 106 -10.78 -24.04 -4.15
N HIS A 107 -9.63 -24.31 -3.54
CA HIS A 107 -9.13 -23.54 -2.40
C HIS A 107 -7.72 -23.01 -2.67
N SER A 108 -7.52 -21.72 -2.44
CA SER A 108 -6.19 -21.11 -2.41
C SER A 108 -6.08 -20.17 -1.23
N ARG A 109 -4.89 -20.16 -0.62
CA ARG A 109 -4.50 -19.25 0.45
C ARG A 109 -3.09 -18.75 0.17
N VAL A 110 -2.93 -17.44 0.06
CA VAL A 110 -1.61 -16.81 -0.12
C VAL A 110 -1.48 -15.69 0.89
N VAL A 111 -0.32 -15.59 1.54
CA VAL A 111 0.00 -14.55 2.52
C VAL A 111 1.22 -13.77 2.03
N LYS A 112 1.19 -12.45 2.14
CA LYS A 112 2.34 -11.57 1.86
C LYS A 112 2.51 -10.54 2.96
N ASN A 113 3.75 -10.18 3.21
CA ASN A 113 4.10 -9.12 4.14
C ASN A 113 3.91 -7.77 3.46
N VAL A 114 3.44 -6.80 4.24
CA VAL A 114 3.30 -5.41 3.84
C VAL A 114 3.88 -4.54 4.94
N THR A 115 4.64 -3.52 4.57
CA THR A 115 5.18 -2.56 5.53
C THR A 115 4.20 -1.40 5.63
N ILE A 116 3.79 -1.03 6.84
CA ILE A 116 2.99 0.17 7.08
C ILE A 116 3.86 1.17 7.83
N LYS A 117 3.96 2.39 7.29
CA LYS A 117 4.75 3.48 7.86
C LYS A 117 3.83 4.61 8.29
N THR A 118 4.06 5.18 9.45
CA THR A 118 3.45 6.46 9.79
C THR A 118 4.03 7.54 8.90
N TYR A 119 3.20 8.50 8.54
CA TYR A 119 3.62 9.68 7.84
C TYR A 119 4.73 10.42 8.62
N ASP A 120 5.82 10.77 7.94
CA ASP A 120 6.96 11.52 8.48
C ASP A 120 7.26 12.71 7.56
N PRO A 121 6.81 13.94 7.90
CA PRO A 121 6.98 15.10 7.04
C PRO A 121 8.43 15.46 6.81
N MET A 122 8.77 15.73 5.56
CA MET A 122 10.08 16.25 5.21
C MET A 122 10.08 17.76 5.40
N THR A 123 10.94 18.27 6.26
CA THR A 123 11.08 19.71 6.51
C THR A 123 12.42 20.22 6.00
N PHE A 124 12.37 21.29 5.22
CA PHE A 124 13.54 21.97 4.67
C PHE A 124 13.51 23.44 5.09
N VAL A 125 14.69 24.00 5.35
CA VAL A 125 14.86 25.44 5.55
C VAL A 125 15.60 25.98 4.34
N GLN A 126 14.95 26.87 3.60
CA GLN A 126 15.57 27.61 2.52
C GLN A 126 15.86 29.03 3.00
N THR A 127 17.12 29.42 3.00
CA THR A 127 17.53 30.79 3.33
C THR A 127 17.67 31.61 2.06
N ASP A 128 17.43 32.92 2.13
CA ASP A 128 17.67 33.82 0.99
C ASP A 128 19.18 33.92 0.65
N LYS A 129 20.04 33.63 1.64
CA LYS A 129 21.51 33.63 1.47
C LYS A 129 22.16 32.46 2.22
N PRO A 130 23.28 31.93 1.69
CA PRO A 130 24.03 30.87 2.38
C PRO A 130 24.82 31.39 3.60
N ILE A 131 25.17 32.68 3.64
CA ILE A 131 25.98 33.31 4.71
C ILE A 131 25.43 34.72 5.01
N TYR A 132 25.25 35.04 6.29
CA TYR A 132 24.86 36.37 6.78
C TYR A 132 26.01 37.03 7.54
N LEU A 133 26.12 38.35 7.42
CA LEU A 133 27.03 39.14 8.25
C LEU A 133 26.32 39.58 9.54
N PRO A 134 27.07 39.81 10.65
CA PRO A 134 26.48 40.31 11.89
C PRO A 134 25.69 41.61 11.68
N GLY A 135 24.48 41.68 12.23
CA GLY A 135 23.56 42.81 12.09
C GLY A 135 22.68 42.78 10.84
N GLN A 136 22.77 41.75 10.00
CA GLN A 136 21.82 41.54 8.90
C GLN A 136 20.56 40.83 9.37
N THR A 137 19.41 41.28 8.87
CA THR A 137 18.17 40.50 8.85
C THR A 137 18.22 39.54 7.66
N GLY A 138 17.93 38.27 7.91
CA GLY A 138 17.76 37.26 6.88
C GLY A 138 16.32 36.79 6.81
N ASN A 139 15.96 36.28 5.64
CA ASN A 139 14.65 35.68 5.41
C ASN A 139 14.84 34.19 5.18
N SER A 140 13.95 33.40 5.76
CA SER A 140 13.84 31.97 5.47
C SER A 140 12.44 31.56 5.13
N GLU A 141 12.37 30.53 4.31
CA GLU A 141 11.17 29.76 4.04
C GLU A 141 11.34 28.38 4.66
N LEU A 142 10.44 28.04 5.58
CA LEU A 142 10.26 26.67 6.02
C LEU A 142 9.36 25.98 4.99
N MET A 143 9.89 24.94 4.37
CA MET A 143 9.19 24.13 3.38
C MET A 143 8.86 22.78 4.02
N ILE A 144 7.57 22.50 4.16
CA ILE A 144 7.06 21.23 4.69
C ILE A 144 6.47 20.48 3.51
N CYS A 145 7.06 19.35 3.15
CA CYS A 145 6.56 18.47 2.12
C CYS A 145 5.76 17.35 2.77
N ASP A 146 4.48 17.24 2.40
CA ASP A 146 3.55 16.23 2.86
C ASP A 146 2.73 15.55 1.77
N ALA A 147 1.86 14.64 2.20
CA ALA A 147 0.97 13.89 1.31
C ALA A 147 -0.02 14.83 0.57
N ASP A 148 -0.34 15.99 1.15
CA ASP A 148 -1.25 16.99 0.58
C ASP A 148 -0.53 18.00 -0.32
N GLY A 149 0.79 18.14 -0.18
CA GLY A 149 1.65 18.88 -1.10
C GLY A 149 2.85 19.53 -0.44
N VAL A 150 3.17 20.76 -0.86
CA VAL A 150 4.28 21.53 -0.31
C VAL A 150 3.73 22.79 0.34
N HIS A 151 3.98 22.94 1.63
CA HIS A 151 3.56 24.08 2.43
C HIS A 151 4.75 24.99 2.74
N TYR A 152 4.56 26.30 2.58
CA TYR A 152 5.59 27.32 2.77
C TYR A 152 5.22 28.23 3.94
N ILE A 153 6.17 28.43 4.86
CA ILE A 153 6.04 29.36 5.97
C ILE A 153 7.23 30.31 5.94
N GLN A 154 6.95 31.60 5.77
CA GLN A 154 7.99 32.63 5.73
C GLN A 154 8.27 33.18 7.13
N THR A 155 9.55 33.33 7.46
CA THR A 155 10.00 33.84 8.75
C THR A 155 11.30 34.63 8.61
N ASP A 156 11.36 35.75 9.32
CA ASP A 156 12.54 36.62 9.38
C ASP A 156 13.36 36.28 10.64
N PHE A 157 14.68 36.30 10.53
CA PHE A 157 15.59 36.12 11.67
C PHE A 157 16.71 37.15 11.64
N PHE A 158 17.25 37.49 12.82
CA PHE A 158 18.30 38.48 12.97
C PHE A 158 19.60 37.83 13.46
N PHE A 159 20.69 38.04 12.72
CA PHE A 159 21.99 37.50 13.10
C PHE A 159 22.69 38.45 14.08
N TYR A 160 22.60 38.12 15.37
CA TYR A 160 23.32 38.83 16.43
C TYR A 160 24.80 38.44 16.47
N LYS A 161 25.63 39.40 16.86
CA LYS A 161 27.03 39.15 17.20
C LYS A 161 27.07 38.58 18.62
N GLN A 162 27.65 37.40 18.81
CA GLN A 162 28.02 36.90 20.15
C GLN A 162 29.12 37.76 20.76
#